data_AF-V7BT15-F1
#
_entry.id   AF-V7BT15-F1
#
_cell.length_a   1.000
_cell.length_b   1.000
_cell.length_c   1.000
_cell.angle_alpha   90.00
_cell.angle_beta   90.00
_cell.angle_gamma   90.00
#
_symmetry.space_group_name_H-M   'P 1'
#
loop_
_entity.id
_entity.type
_entity.pdbx_description
1 polymer ?
#
loop_
_entity_poly.entity_id
_entity_poly.type
_entity_poly.pdbx_seq_one_letter_code
_entity_poly.pdbx_strand_id
1 'polypeptide(L)'
;MLAVFEKAIGKPPEELRLPAMGSNNSKTPQEIVENFQSMWPDSAVYNLSHGNFMALSHEDESPIHPRSIVVLDDIFCVFVGALENIADLRHHYGLPRQATEAMIVIEAYKVLRDRAPYPPDQVVKHLDGKFAFIIFDARTHTLFIARDRDGSVEFQWGMARDGSLICSDDPSIIKEGCGQACANFPPGCIFINGSGLTSFDHPLHKVRGVVHEDDSGNILSVYFQVDLYTKIPSIPRTGSAANWADAAAAEIKGE
;
A
#
# COMPACT_ATOMS: atom_id res chain seq x y z
N MET A 1 10.52 7.22 5.21
CA MET A 1 9.17 6.87 5.71
C MET A 1 9.28 5.59 6.52
N LEU A 2 8.57 5.52 7.65
CA LEU A 2 8.39 4.29 8.42
C LEU A 2 6.93 4.19 8.86
N ALA A 3 6.33 3.01 8.75
CA ALA A 3 5.07 2.71 9.40
C ALA A 3 5.14 1.35 10.09
N VAL A 4 4.57 1.30 11.29
CA VAL A 4 4.61 0.14 12.18
C VAL A 4 3.19 -0.11 12.67
N PHE A 5 2.63 -1.26 12.33
CA PHE A 5 1.27 -1.62 12.71
C PHE A 5 1.23 -2.95 13.43
N GLU A 6 0.58 -2.99 14.59
CA GLU A 6 0.37 -4.21 15.35
C GLU A 6 -0.28 -5.30 14.49
N LYS A 7 0.01 -6.56 14.79
CA LYS A 7 -0.48 -7.71 14.01
C LYS A 7 -1.99 -7.68 13.73
N ALA A 8 -2.80 -7.22 14.68
CA ALA A 8 -4.26 -7.15 14.57
C ALA A 8 -4.74 -6.17 13.49
N ILE A 9 -4.05 -5.04 13.33
CA ILE A 9 -4.37 -4.00 12.34
C ILE A 9 -3.60 -4.24 11.05
N GLY A 10 -2.29 -4.47 11.15
CA GLY A 10 -1.39 -4.64 10.01
C GLY A 10 -1.68 -5.88 9.18
N LYS A 11 -2.12 -6.98 9.82
CA LYS A 11 -2.45 -8.27 9.17
C LYS A 11 -1.47 -8.64 8.03
N PRO A 12 -0.15 -8.67 8.30
CA PRO A 12 0.84 -8.97 7.28
C PRO A 12 0.56 -10.34 6.64
N PRO A 13 0.81 -10.53 5.33
CA PRO A 13 0.69 -11.83 4.69
C PRO A 13 1.60 -12.87 5.37
N GLU A 14 1.09 -14.08 5.55
CA GLU A 14 1.82 -15.17 6.21
C GLU A 14 3.07 -15.58 5.42
N GLU A 15 3.07 -15.36 4.10
CA GLU A 15 4.20 -15.65 3.22
C GLU A 15 5.46 -14.87 3.62
N LEU A 16 5.33 -13.69 4.24
CA LEU A 16 6.47 -12.93 4.75
C LEU A 16 7.21 -13.67 5.89
N ARG A 17 6.61 -14.66 6.57
CA ARG A 17 7.26 -15.42 7.66
C ARG A 17 8.19 -16.51 7.13
N LEU A 18 7.98 -16.96 5.90
CA LEU A 18 8.63 -18.17 5.37
C LEU A 18 10.17 -18.13 5.45
N PRO A 19 10.85 -17.01 5.10
CA PRO A 19 12.31 -16.96 5.19
C PRO A 19 12.83 -16.99 6.63
N ALA A 20 12.05 -16.49 7.60
CA ALA A 20 12.51 -16.31 8.98
C ALA A 20 12.41 -17.57 9.86
N MET A 21 11.90 -18.68 9.33
CA MET A 21 11.70 -19.93 10.09
C MET A 21 12.99 -20.55 10.64
N GLY A 22 14.17 -20.05 10.23
CA GLY A 22 15.49 -20.50 10.69
C GLY A 22 16.33 -19.47 11.47
N SER A 23 15.89 -18.22 11.66
CA SER A 23 16.70 -17.15 12.28
C SER A 23 15.84 -16.09 13.00
N ASN A 24 16.20 -15.77 14.26
CA ASN A 24 15.50 -14.81 15.13
C ASN A 24 16.19 -13.43 15.20
N ASN A 25 16.59 -12.89 14.05
CA ASN A 25 17.27 -11.58 14.01
C ASN A 25 16.33 -10.37 13.95
N SER A 26 15.01 -10.56 14.04
CA SER A 26 14.04 -9.46 13.97
C SER A 26 13.92 -8.71 15.30
N LYS A 27 13.77 -7.39 15.19
CA LYS A 27 13.60 -6.44 16.29
C LYS A 27 12.14 -6.32 16.73
N THR A 28 11.91 -5.81 17.94
CA THR A 28 10.56 -5.41 18.36
C THR A 28 10.13 -4.12 17.63
N PRO A 29 8.83 -3.84 17.51
CA PRO A 29 8.34 -2.56 17.01
C PRO A 29 9.00 -1.34 17.67
N GLN A 30 9.18 -1.37 18.99
CA GLN A 30 9.78 -0.26 19.74
C GLN A 30 11.24 -0.05 19.36
N GLU A 31 12.03 -1.13 19.30
CA GLU A 31 13.44 -1.07 18.89
C GLU A 31 13.60 -0.53 17.46
N ILE A 32 12.66 -0.84 16.55
CA ILE A 32 12.67 -0.33 15.17
C ILE A 32 12.41 1.17 15.15
N VAL A 33 11.42 1.64 15.91
CA VAL A 33 11.08 3.07 16.00
C VAL A 33 12.21 3.87 16.66
N GLU A 34 12.79 3.35 17.74
CA GLU A 34 13.93 3.97 18.42
C GLU A 34 15.16 4.07 17.49
N ASN A 35 15.44 3.02 16.73
CA ASN A 35 16.51 3.04 15.72
C ASN A 35 16.23 4.10 14.64
N PHE A 36 14.99 4.15 14.13
CA PHE A 36 14.59 5.16 13.15
C PHE A 36 14.79 6.59 13.67
N GLN A 37 14.38 6.86 14.91
CA GLN A 37 14.54 8.18 15.54
C GLN A 37 16.01 8.50 15.83
N SER A 38 16.81 7.50 16.19
CA SER A 38 18.25 7.69 16.40
C SER A 38 18.99 7.99 15.10
N MET A 39 18.55 7.39 13.99
CA MET A 39 19.11 7.62 12.66
C MET A 39 18.67 8.97 12.09
N TRP A 40 17.41 9.35 12.37
CA TRP A 40 16.78 10.56 11.85
C TRP A 40 16.13 11.38 12.99
N PRO A 41 16.92 12.15 13.77
CA PRO A 41 16.43 12.87 14.94
C PRO A 41 15.36 13.92 14.63
N ASP A 42 15.40 14.52 13.44
CA ASP A 42 14.46 15.56 12.98
C ASP A 42 13.21 14.97 12.30
N SER A 43 13.00 13.65 12.42
CA SER A 43 11.84 13.00 11.83
C SER A 43 10.52 13.36 12.54
N ALA A 44 9.46 13.53 11.75
CA ALA A 44 8.11 13.66 12.28
C ALA A 44 7.59 12.27 12.64
N VAL A 45 7.28 12.04 13.93
CA VAL A 45 6.77 10.75 14.44
C VAL A 45 5.38 10.93 15.04
N TYR A 46 4.44 10.10 14.58
CA TYR A 46 3.07 10.05 15.04
C TYR A 46 2.85 8.75 15.80
N ASN A 47 2.63 8.89 17.11
CA ASN A 47 2.23 7.78 17.98
C ASN A 47 0.71 7.61 17.85
N LEU A 48 0.30 6.47 17.31
CA LEU A 48 -1.11 6.13 17.09
C LEU A 48 -1.60 5.21 18.22
N SER A 49 -2.91 4.99 18.30
CA SER A 49 -3.52 4.06 19.25
C SER A 49 -2.91 2.66 19.14
N HIS A 50 -2.89 1.88 20.22
CA HIS A 50 -2.47 0.46 20.22
C HIS A 50 -1.01 0.21 19.81
N GLY A 51 -0.11 1.16 20.02
CA GLY A 51 1.31 0.98 19.72
C GLY A 51 1.60 0.94 18.22
N ASN A 52 0.75 1.54 17.41
CA ASN A 52 1.02 1.78 15.99
C ASN A 52 1.80 3.10 15.83
N PHE A 53 2.63 3.20 14.80
CA PHE A 53 3.47 4.36 14.53
C PHE A 53 3.50 4.69 13.05
N MET A 54 3.51 5.98 12.73
CA MET A 54 3.84 6.47 11.39
C MET A 54 4.87 7.57 11.53
N ALA A 55 5.93 7.52 10.71
CA ALA A 55 7.02 8.47 10.76
C ALA A 55 7.52 8.85 9.37
N LEU A 56 7.97 10.10 9.27
CA LEU A 56 8.57 10.64 8.06
C LEU A 56 9.85 11.40 8.40
N SER A 57 10.91 11.11 7.65
CA SER A 57 12.13 11.92 7.62
C SER A 57 12.30 12.50 6.22
N HIS A 58 12.82 13.72 6.16
CA HIS A 58 13.24 14.38 4.92
C HIS A 58 14.75 14.20 4.64
N GLU A 59 15.46 13.46 5.50
CA GLU A 59 16.85 13.13 5.26
C GLU A 59 16.99 12.21 4.03
N ASP A 60 18.03 12.44 3.22
CA ASP A 60 18.26 11.76 1.93
C ASP A 60 17.05 11.79 0.96
N GLU A 61 16.21 12.82 1.04
CA GLU A 61 15.06 12.97 0.15
C GLU A 61 15.50 13.25 -1.30
N SER A 62 15.04 12.39 -2.21
CA SER A 62 15.27 12.59 -3.64
C SER A 62 14.31 13.64 -4.20
N PRO A 63 14.78 14.61 -5.00
CA PRO A 63 13.89 15.54 -5.71
C PRO A 63 12.90 14.86 -6.67
N ILE A 64 13.19 13.62 -7.07
CA ILE A 64 12.33 12.82 -7.97
C ILE A 64 11.16 12.18 -7.19
N HIS A 65 11.36 11.92 -5.90
CA HIS A 65 10.38 11.25 -5.04
C HIS A 65 10.18 12.05 -3.76
N PRO A 66 9.52 13.23 -3.83
CA PRO A 66 9.30 14.03 -2.65
C PRO A 66 8.41 13.30 -1.64
N ARG A 67 8.60 13.60 -0.38
CA ARG A 67 7.96 12.97 0.76
C ARG A 67 7.03 13.96 1.44
N SER A 68 5.84 13.51 1.81
CA SER A 68 4.93 14.33 2.61
C SER A 68 4.14 13.47 3.58
N ILE A 69 3.82 14.04 4.73
CA ILE A 69 2.90 13.46 5.70
C ILE A 69 1.79 14.46 5.97
N VAL A 70 0.54 14.03 5.84
CA VAL A 70 -0.66 14.86 6.04
C VAL A 70 -1.63 14.11 6.95
N VAL A 71 -2.26 14.86 7.85
CA VAL A 71 -3.34 14.36 8.71
C VAL A 71 -4.59 15.20 8.45
N LEU A 72 -5.69 14.56 8.07
CA LEU A 72 -6.97 15.21 7.79
C LEU A 72 -8.12 14.30 8.23
N ASP A 73 -9.02 14.81 9.07
CA ASP A 73 -10.18 14.06 9.61
C ASP A 73 -9.81 12.70 10.23
N ASP A 74 -8.76 12.69 11.07
CA ASP A 74 -8.20 11.49 11.71
C ASP A 74 -7.67 10.42 10.72
N ILE A 75 -7.39 10.84 9.48
CA ILE A 75 -6.76 10.03 8.45
C ILE A 75 -5.33 10.50 8.27
N PHE A 76 -4.38 9.63 8.56
CA PHE A 76 -2.95 9.85 8.43
C PHE A 76 -2.50 9.33 7.07
N CYS A 77 -1.76 10.12 6.30
CA CYS A 77 -1.21 9.70 5.03
C CYS A 77 0.27 10.06 4.97
N VAL A 78 1.13 9.07 4.72
CA VAL A 78 2.47 9.31 4.19
C VAL A 78 2.44 9.03 2.71
N PHE A 79 2.95 9.96 1.92
CA PHE A 79 3.09 9.85 0.48
C PHE A 79 4.55 10.10 0.10
N VAL A 80 5.09 9.24 -0.76
CA VAL A 80 6.43 9.36 -1.34
C VAL A 80 6.28 9.28 -2.85
N GLY A 81 6.79 10.26 -3.59
CA GLY A 81 6.66 10.31 -5.05
C GLY A 81 5.98 11.57 -5.57
N ALA A 82 5.52 11.53 -6.82
CA ALA A 82 4.82 12.62 -7.47
C ALA A 82 3.72 12.09 -8.40
N LEU A 83 2.61 12.84 -8.48
CA LEU A 83 1.51 12.56 -9.40
C LEU A 83 1.61 13.47 -10.62
N GLU A 84 1.57 12.89 -11.82
CA GLU A 84 1.65 13.61 -13.09
C GLU A 84 0.30 14.26 -13.46
N ASN A 85 -0.82 13.64 -13.10
CA ASN A 85 -2.17 14.13 -13.39
C ASN A 85 -2.81 14.93 -12.24
N ILE A 86 -1.99 15.62 -11.43
CA ILE A 86 -2.43 16.32 -10.21
C ILE A 86 -3.52 17.38 -10.46
N ALA A 87 -3.49 18.07 -11.60
CA ALA A 87 -4.47 19.10 -11.94
C ALA A 87 -5.88 18.52 -12.15
N ASP A 88 -5.95 17.39 -12.86
CA ASP A 88 -7.21 16.67 -13.13
C ASP A 88 -7.77 16.08 -11.84
N LEU A 89 -6.91 15.51 -11.00
CA LEU A 89 -7.31 14.97 -9.70
C LEU A 89 -7.85 16.07 -8.77
N ARG A 90 -7.18 17.23 -8.71
CA ARG A 90 -7.69 18.38 -7.93
C ARG A 90 -9.05 18.84 -8.42
N HIS A 91 -9.25 18.91 -9.73
CA HIS A 91 -10.56 19.25 -10.29
C HIS A 91 -11.62 18.19 -9.95
N HIS A 92 -11.30 16.92 -10.14
CA HIS A 92 -12.19 15.78 -9.90
C HIS A 92 -12.67 15.70 -8.45
N TYR A 93 -11.77 15.90 -7.49
CA TYR A 93 -12.06 15.87 -6.06
C TYR A 93 -12.46 17.24 -5.47
N GLY A 94 -12.53 18.30 -6.28
CA GLY A 94 -12.93 19.64 -5.82
C GLY A 94 -11.93 20.29 -4.85
N LEU A 95 -10.64 20.01 -5.02
CA LEU A 95 -9.57 20.47 -4.13
C LEU A 95 -8.96 21.81 -4.56
N PRO A 96 -8.41 22.61 -3.62
CA PRO A 96 -7.74 23.85 -3.96
C PRO A 96 -6.44 23.60 -4.76
N ARG A 97 -5.96 24.65 -5.45
CA ARG A 97 -4.75 24.57 -6.28
C ARG A 97 -3.49 24.17 -5.50
N GLN A 98 -3.46 24.41 -4.19
CA GLN A 98 -2.34 24.10 -3.31
C GLN A 98 -2.42 22.69 -2.70
N ALA A 99 -3.48 21.92 -2.97
CA ALA A 99 -3.64 20.59 -2.38
C ALA A 99 -2.49 19.66 -2.81
N THR A 100 -1.80 19.06 -1.85
CA THR A 100 -0.70 18.13 -2.11
C THR A 100 -1.20 16.76 -2.58
N GLU A 101 -0.29 15.92 -3.07
CA GLU A 101 -0.55 14.54 -3.46
C GLU A 101 -1.14 13.74 -2.29
N ALA A 102 -0.61 13.89 -1.07
CA ALA A 102 -1.16 13.27 0.13
C ALA A 102 -2.61 13.71 0.42
N MET A 103 -2.94 14.99 0.22
CA MET A 103 -4.32 15.48 0.38
C MET A 103 -5.25 14.85 -0.66
N ILE A 104 -4.81 14.74 -1.92
CA ILE A 104 -5.56 14.10 -3.00
C ILE A 104 -5.83 12.63 -2.66
N VAL A 105 -4.81 11.91 -2.21
CA VAL A 105 -4.91 10.50 -1.83
C VAL A 105 -5.87 10.30 -0.64
N ILE A 106 -5.86 11.19 0.35
CA ILE A 106 -6.84 11.17 1.45
C ILE A 106 -8.27 11.36 0.92
N GLU A 107 -8.52 12.34 0.04
CA GLU A 107 -9.86 12.56 -0.52
C GLU A 107 -10.33 11.40 -1.40
N ALA A 108 -9.42 10.84 -2.19
CA ALA A 108 -9.66 9.64 -2.97
C ALA A 108 -10.06 8.45 -2.08
N TYR A 109 -9.39 8.27 -0.94
CA TYR A 109 -9.76 7.28 0.07
C TYR A 109 -11.12 7.56 0.72
N LYS A 110 -11.46 8.82 1.05
CA LYS A 110 -12.79 9.16 1.57
C LYS A 110 -13.89 8.80 0.58
N VAL A 111 -13.68 9.06 -0.72
CA VAL A 111 -14.60 8.64 -1.79
C VAL A 111 -14.77 7.13 -1.80
N LEU A 112 -13.68 6.36 -1.69
CA LEU A 112 -13.71 4.90 -1.61
C LEU A 112 -14.49 4.40 -0.38
N ARG A 113 -14.26 5.01 0.78
CA ARG A 113 -14.87 4.62 2.05
C ARG A 113 -16.36 4.97 2.12
N ASP A 114 -16.72 6.17 1.67
CA ASP A 114 -18.04 6.77 1.88
C ASP A 114 -19.01 6.51 0.72
N ARG A 115 -18.53 6.12 -0.48
CA ARG A 115 -19.38 5.87 -1.66
C ARG A 115 -19.43 4.38 -2.02
N ALA A 116 -20.64 3.81 -1.96
CA ALA A 116 -20.89 2.42 -2.33
C ALA A 116 -21.19 2.25 -3.84
N PRO A 117 -20.81 1.12 -4.46
CA PRO A 117 -19.62 0.30 -4.24
C PRO A 117 -18.53 0.66 -5.27
N TYR A 118 -17.61 1.56 -4.90
CA TYR A 118 -16.41 1.80 -5.71
C TYR A 118 -15.32 0.79 -5.33
N PRO A 119 -14.77 0.01 -6.27
CA PRO A 119 -13.70 -0.92 -5.94
C PRO A 119 -12.36 -0.15 -5.81
N PRO A 120 -11.49 -0.50 -4.84
CA PRO A 120 -10.26 0.25 -4.56
C PRO A 120 -9.32 0.40 -5.76
N ASP A 121 -9.30 -0.59 -6.66
CA ASP A 121 -8.46 -0.56 -7.86
C ASP A 121 -8.82 0.58 -8.81
N GLN A 122 -10.10 0.99 -8.88
CA GLN A 122 -10.51 2.12 -9.73
C GLN A 122 -9.95 3.44 -9.23
N VAL A 123 -9.85 3.62 -7.91
CA VAL A 123 -9.32 4.86 -7.32
C VAL A 123 -7.83 4.97 -7.57
N VAL A 124 -7.07 3.89 -7.32
CA VAL A 124 -5.62 3.89 -7.51
C VAL A 124 -5.23 3.91 -8.99
N LYS A 125 -6.01 3.28 -9.87
CA LYS A 125 -5.80 3.35 -11.33
C LYS A 125 -5.86 4.76 -11.91
N HIS A 126 -6.55 5.68 -11.24
CA HIS A 126 -6.64 7.08 -11.66
C HIS A 126 -5.45 7.91 -11.18
N LEU A 127 -4.60 7.38 -10.30
CA LEU A 127 -3.36 8.05 -9.89
C LEU A 127 -2.30 7.77 -10.96
N ASP A 128 -1.91 8.80 -11.69
CA ASP A 128 -0.85 8.71 -12.70
C ASP A 128 0.44 9.34 -12.14
N GLY A 129 1.56 8.66 -12.31
CA GLY A 129 2.86 9.06 -11.78
C GLY A 129 3.55 7.98 -10.95
N LYS A 130 4.56 8.41 -10.20
CA LYS A 130 5.52 7.55 -9.50
C LYS A 130 5.32 7.70 -8.02
N PHE A 131 4.85 6.67 -7.32
CA PHE A 131 4.43 6.85 -5.93
C PHE A 131 4.42 5.56 -5.10
N ALA A 132 4.58 5.73 -3.81
CA ALA A 132 4.13 4.82 -2.78
C ALA A 132 3.42 5.62 -1.68
N PHE A 133 2.35 5.07 -1.11
CA PHE A 133 1.69 5.72 0.02
C PHE A 133 1.17 4.73 1.05
N ILE A 134 1.00 5.24 2.27
CA ILE A 134 0.38 4.55 3.40
C ILE A 134 -0.67 5.47 3.99
N ILE A 135 -1.91 5.02 4.01
CA ILE A 135 -3.03 5.66 4.70
C ILE A 135 -3.41 4.83 5.93
N PHE A 136 -3.62 5.50 7.06
CA PHE A 136 -4.27 4.93 8.23
C PHE A 136 -5.45 5.80 8.65
N ASP A 137 -6.66 5.26 8.56
CA ASP A 137 -7.88 5.89 9.10
C ASP A 137 -8.08 5.43 10.54
N ALA A 138 -7.82 6.32 11.50
CA ALA A 138 -7.88 6.00 12.92
C ALA A 138 -9.31 5.73 13.41
N ARG A 139 -10.35 6.18 12.69
CA ARG A 139 -11.76 5.96 13.07
C ARG A 139 -12.23 4.57 12.70
N THR A 140 -11.77 4.06 11.56
CA THR A 140 -12.16 2.73 11.05
C THR A 140 -11.10 1.66 11.27
N HIS A 141 -9.92 2.04 11.77
CA HIS A 141 -8.72 1.20 11.83
C HIS A 141 -8.37 0.57 10.48
N THR A 142 -8.62 1.30 9.39
CA THR A 142 -8.31 0.86 8.03
C THR A 142 -6.90 1.26 7.67
N LEU A 143 -6.08 0.28 7.30
CA LEU A 143 -4.77 0.48 6.70
C LEU A 143 -4.90 0.30 5.19
N PHE A 144 -4.46 1.29 4.41
CA PHE A 144 -4.48 1.25 2.95
C PHE A 144 -3.13 1.67 2.38
N ILE A 145 -2.46 0.74 1.71
CA ILE A 145 -1.11 0.90 1.17
C ILE A 145 -1.16 0.69 -0.35
N ALA A 146 -0.41 1.46 -1.12
CA ALA A 146 -0.26 1.25 -2.55
C ALA A 146 1.14 1.64 -3.06
N ARG A 147 1.51 1.08 -4.21
CA ARG A 147 2.73 1.42 -4.97
C ARG A 147 2.42 1.46 -6.46
N ASP A 148 3.05 2.39 -7.18
CA ASP A 148 2.90 2.56 -8.63
C ASP A 148 3.26 1.30 -9.43
N ARG A 149 2.85 1.28 -10.70
CA ARG A 149 2.99 0.13 -11.61
C ARG A 149 4.44 -0.21 -11.91
N ASP A 150 5.29 0.80 -11.96
CA ASP A 150 6.70 0.67 -12.34
C ASP A 150 7.58 0.34 -11.12
N GLY A 151 7.02 0.44 -9.90
CA GLY A 151 7.78 0.28 -8.67
C GLY A 151 8.82 1.37 -8.49
N SER A 152 8.50 2.60 -8.93
CA SER A 152 9.44 3.71 -9.05
C SER A 152 10.06 4.13 -7.73
N VAL A 153 9.30 4.05 -6.64
CA VAL A 153 9.77 4.29 -5.28
C VAL A 153 10.20 2.98 -4.66
N GLU A 154 11.42 2.88 -4.12
CA GLU A 154 11.80 1.73 -3.29
C GLU A 154 10.85 1.63 -2.10
N PHE A 155 10.15 0.51 -1.97
CA PHE A 155 9.14 0.35 -0.92
C PHE A 155 9.04 -1.11 -0.51
N GLN A 156 9.31 -1.35 0.76
CA GLN A 156 9.42 -2.67 1.35
C GLN A 156 8.47 -2.81 2.53
N TRP A 157 8.12 -4.06 2.79
CA TRP A 157 7.33 -4.46 3.94
C TRP A 157 7.89 -5.72 4.57
N GLY A 158 7.65 -5.89 5.85
CA GLY A 158 8.09 -7.06 6.59
C GLY A 158 7.38 -7.23 7.92
N MET A 159 7.80 -8.23 8.68
CA MET A 159 7.31 -8.48 10.02
C MET A 159 8.38 -8.26 11.07
N ALA A 160 8.02 -7.51 12.10
CA ALA A 160 8.76 -7.45 13.35
C ALA A 160 8.62 -8.77 14.14
N ARG A 161 9.38 -8.88 15.23
CA ARG A 161 9.46 -10.06 16.09
C ARG A 161 8.12 -10.53 16.66
N ASP A 162 7.21 -9.60 16.95
CA ASP A 162 5.88 -9.86 17.48
C ASP A 162 4.82 -10.12 16.37
N GLY A 163 5.23 -10.10 15.11
CA GLY A 163 4.36 -10.23 13.95
C GLY A 163 3.66 -8.94 13.52
N SER A 164 4.05 -7.78 14.06
CA SER A 164 3.64 -6.48 13.57
C SER A 164 4.13 -6.23 12.14
N LEU A 165 3.31 -5.58 11.32
CA LEU A 165 3.65 -5.16 9.97
C LEU A 165 4.55 -3.92 10.02
N ILE A 166 5.66 -3.96 9.30
CA ILE A 166 6.58 -2.83 9.11
C ILE A 166 6.58 -2.47 7.62
N CYS A 167 6.50 -1.18 7.31
CA CYS A 167 6.63 -0.66 5.95
C CYS A 167 7.62 0.50 5.93
N SER A 168 8.49 0.55 4.92
CA SER A 168 9.51 1.60 4.78
C SER A 168 9.92 1.76 3.32
N ASP A 169 10.30 2.97 2.95
CA ASP A 169 11.02 3.25 1.70
C ASP A 169 12.55 3.12 1.85
N ASP A 170 13.04 2.89 3.07
CA ASP A 170 14.45 2.61 3.36
C ASP A 170 14.68 1.11 3.59
N PRO A 171 15.46 0.42 2.74
CA PRO A 171 15.73 -1.00 2.86
C PRO A 171 16.63 -1.35 4.05
N SER A 172 17.44 -0.43 4.56
CA SER A 172 18.32 -0.64 5.72
C SER A 172 17.47 -0.83 6.98
N ILE A 173 16.47 0.03 7.17
CA ILE A 173 15.52 -0.06 8.30
C ILE A 173 14.76 -1.39 8.26
N ILE A 174 14.32 -1.84 7.08
CA ILE A 174 13.57 -3.09 6.94
C ILE A 174 14.45 -4.31 7.19
N LYS A 175 15.66 -4.35 6.62
CA LYS A 175 16.58 -5.48 6.83
C LYS A 175 17.02 -5.58 8.29
N GLU A 176 17.32 -4.46 8.93
CA GLU A 176 17.75 -4.44 10.33
C GLU A 176 16.59 -4.71 11.29
N GLY A 177 15.37 -4.28 10.96
CA GLY A 177 14.17 -4.47 11.77
C GLY A 177 13.52 -5.84 11.63
N CYS A 178 13.35 -6.31 10.39
CA CYS A 178 12.59 -7.52 10.07
C CYS A 178 13.49 -8.74 9.80
N GLY A 179 14.81 -8.55 9.64
CA GLY A 179 15.71 -9.62 9.25
C GLY A 179 15.34 -10.17 7.87
N GLN A 180 15.12 -11.48 7.80
CA GLN A 180 14.69 -12.15 6.56
C GLN A 180 13.16 -12.11 6.35
N ALA A 181 12.37 -11.70 7.35
CA ALA A 181 10.91 -11.65 7.28
C ALA A 181 10.40 -10.42 6.49
N CYS A 182 10.98 -10.14 5.34
CA CYS A 182 10.67 -8.96 4.53
C CYS A 182 10.68 -9.25 3.04
N ALA A 183 9.97 -8.41 2.29
CA ALA A 183 9.91 -8.45 0.83
C ALA A 183 9.79 -7.02 0.27
N ASN A 184 9.94 -6.89 -1.04
CA ASN A 184 9.46 -5.71 -1.74
C ASN A 184 7.93 -5.70 -1.73
N PHE A 185 7.33 -4.53 -1.50
CA PHE A 185 5.90 -4.36 -1.76
C PHE A 185 5.70 -4.39 -3.29
N PRO A 186 4.82 -5.26 -3.81
CA PRO A 186 4.76 -5.50 -5.26
C PRO A 186 4.29 -4.25 -6.02
N PRO A 187 4.91 -3.91 -7.16
CA PRO A 187 4.41 -2.87 -8.04
C PRO A 187 2.98 -3.16 -8.52
N GLY A 188 2.22 -2.12 -8.84
CA GLY A 188 0.88 -2.30 -9.39
C GLY A 188 -0.14 -2.90 -8.40
N CYS A 189 0.13 -2.79 -7.09
CA CYS A 189 -0.67 -3.42 -6.05
C CYS A 189 -1.15 -2.45 -4.98
N ILE A 190 -2.23 -2.87 -4.34
CA ILE A 190 -2.82 -2.27 -3.14
C ILE A 190 -2.89 -3.32 -2.03
N PHE A 191 -2.73 -2.89 -0.79
CA PHE A 191 -3.03 -3.69 0.38
C PHE A 191 -4.01 -2.93 1.26
N ILE A 192 -5.13 -3.57 1.60
CA ILE A 192 -6.07 -3.06 2.61
C ILE A 192 -6.24 -4.15 3.65
N ASN A 193 -6.08 -3.85 4.94
CA ASN A 193 -6.15 -4.87 6.00
C ASN A 193 -7.50 -5.62 6.09
N GLY A 194 -8.57 -5.06 5.50
CA GLY A 194 -9.86 -5.74 5.33
C GLY A 194 -9.94 -6.72 4.14
N SER A 195 -9.21 -6.47 3.05
CA SER A 195 -9.31 -7.24 1.80
C SER A 195 -8.02 -7.93 1.36
N GLY A 196 -6.91 -7.70 2.07
CA GLY A 196 -5.58 -8.20 1.73
C GLY A 196 -4.95 -7.49 0.54
N LEU A 197 -3.91 -8.14 -0.01
CA LEU A 197 -3.13 -7.68 -1.15
C LEU A 197 -3.84 -8.00 -2.46
N THR A 198 -4.00 -7.01 -3.33
CA THR A 198 -4.59 -7.17 -4.66
C THR A 198 -3.84 -6.34 -5.69
N SER A 199 -3.83 -6.78 -6.96
CA SER A 199 -3.30 -5.97 -8.05
C SER A 199 -4.39 -5.05 -8.56
N PHE A 200 -4.10 -3.76 -8.71
CA PHE A 200 -5.06 -2.87 -9.34
C PHE A 200 -5.06 -3.03 -10.87
N ASP A 201 -4.01 -3.55 -11.50
CA ASP A 201 -4.01 -3.87 -12.93
C ASP A 201 -4.75 -5.17 -13.24
N HIS A 202 -4.65 -6.15 -12.34
CA HIS A 202 -5.31 -7.45 -12.45
C HIS A 202 -6.21 -7.74 -11.23
N PRO A 203 -7.26 -6.94 -10.99
CA PRO A 203 -8.08 -7.00 -9.76
C PRO A 203 -8.88 -8.29 -9.61
N LEU A 204 -9.02 -9.07 -10.69
CA LEU A 204 -9.70 -10.36 -10.71
C LEU A 204 -8.75 -11.56 -10.56
N HIS A 205 -7.45 -11.34 -10.36
CA HIS A 205 -6.46 -12.39 -10.22
C HIS A 205 -5.84 -12.36 -8.82
N LYS A 206 -5.48 -13.54 -8.31
CA LYS A 206 -4.82 -13.64 -7.00
C LYS A 206 -3.39 -13.09 -7.08
N VAL A 207 -2.95 -12.41 -6.02
CA VAL A 207 -1.53 -12.13 -5.78
C VAL A 207 -1.01 -13.18 -4.80
N ARG A 208 0.12 -13.81 -5.09
CA ARG A 208 0.71 -14.87 -4.25
C ARG A 208 2.14 -14.53 -3.86
N GLY A 209 2.52 -14.91 -2.65
CA GLY A 209 3.94 -14.99 -2.27
C GLY A 209 4.61 -16.18 -2.95
N VAL A 210 5.72 -15.94 -3.61
CA VAL A 210 6.59 -16.94 -4.22
C VAL A 210 7.91 -16.95 -3.48
N VAL A 211 8.33 -18.15 -3.11
CA VAL A 211 9.54 -18.41 -2.36
C VAL A 211 10.72 -18.48 -3.33
N HIS A 212 11.80 -17.79 -3.00
CA HIS A 212 13.08 -17.92 -3.67
C HIS A 212 14.01 -18.74 -2.78
N GLU A 213 14.47 -19.88 -3.28
CA GLU A 213 15.32 -20.83 -2.56
C GLU A 213 16.76 -20.82 -3.10
N ASP A 214 17.72 -21.15 -2.22
CA ASP A 214 19.10 -21.43 -2.64
C ASP A 214 19.25 -22.85 -3.22
N ASP A 215 20.44 -23.17 -3.74
CA ASP A 215 20.76 -24.51 -4.28
C ASP A 215 20.63 -25.64 -3.25
N SER A 216 20.55 -25.30 -1.95
CA SER A 216 20.39 -26.24 -0.84
C SER A 216 18.93 -26.39 -0.38
N GLY A 217 17.99 -25.68 -1.02
CA GLY A 217 16.56 -25.67 -0.66
C GLY A 217 16.22 -24.79 0.54
N ASN A 218 17.11 -23.91 0.99
CA ASN A 218 16.80 -22.94 2.03
C ASN A 218 16.10 -21.72 1.42
N ILE A 219 15.06 -21.23 2.08
CA ILE A 219 14.32 -20.05 1.66
C ILE A 219 15.19 -18.80 1.90
N LEU A 220 15.60 -18.13 0.82
CA LEU A 220 16.37 -16.89 0.87
C LEU A 220 15.47 -15.66 1.00
N SER A 221 14.37 -15.63 0.23
CA SER A 221 13.45 -14.49 0.20
C SER A 221 12.07 -14.89 -0.31
N VAL A 222 11.12 -13.97 -0.13
CA VAL A 222 9.78 -14.07 -0.72
C VAL A 222 9.53 -12.81 -1.53
N TYR A 223 8.87 -12.98 -2.67
CA TYR A 223 8.36 -11.88 -3.47
C TYR A 223 6.90 -12.14 -3.84
N PHE A 224 6.15 -11.09 -4.15
CA PHE A 224 4.73 -11.20 -4.47
C PHE A 224 4.51 -10.98 -5.97
N GLN A 225 3.73 -11.84 -6.60
CA GLN A 225 3.39 -11.71 -8.02
C GLN A 225 1.94 -12.07 -8.30
N VAL A 226 1.40 -11.52 -9.38
CA VAL A 226 0.05 -11.83 -9.85
C VAL A 226 0.04 -13.21 -10.50
N ASP A 227 -0.87 -14.07 -10.03
CA ASP A 227 -1.18 -15.36 -10.65
C ASP A 227 -2.27 -15.19 -11.70
N LEU A 228 -1.85 -14.98 -12.95
CA LEU A 228 -2.73 -14.77 -14.10
C LEU A 228 -3.61 -16.00 -14.44
N TYR A 229 -3.35 -17.16 -13.85
CA TYR A 229 -4.11 -18.38 -14.08
C TYR A 229 -5.22 -18.59 -13.04
N THR A 230 -5.12 -17.94 -11.87
CA THR A 230 -6.09 -18.09 -10.78
C THR A 230 -6.97 -16.86 -10.62
N LYS A 231 -8.19 -16.95 -11.13
CA LYS A 231 -9.21 -15.91 -10.94
C LYS A 231 -9.81 -15.94 -9.54
N ILE A 232 -10.12 -14.75 -9.02
CA ILE A 232 -10.90 -14.55 -7.79
C ILE A 232 -12.38 -14.69 -8.17
N PRO A 233 -13.14 -15.57 -7.49
CA PRO A 233 -14.59 -15.63 -7.67
C PRO A 233 -15.21 -14.26 -7.41
N SER A 234 -15.88 -13.69 -8.40
CA SER A 234 -16.49 -12.35 -8.31
C SER A 234 -17.86 -12.35 -8.97
N ILE A 235 -18.77 -11.56 -8.41
CA ILE A 235 -20.06 -11.27 -9.02
C ILE A 235 -19.82 -10.28 -10.16
N PRO A 236 -20.36 -10.49 -11.38
CA PRO A 236 -20.25 -9.53 -12.47
C PRO A 236 -20.75 -8.16 -12.01
N ARG A 237 -19.90 -7.14 -12.10
CA ARG A 237 -20.26 -5.76 -11.78
C ARG A 237 -20.48 -4.98 -13.07
N THR A 238 -21.72 -4.58 -13.32
CA THR A 238 -22.03 -3.58 -14.35
C THR A 238 -21.66 -2.21 -13.79
N GLY A 239 -20.62 -1.59 -14.33
CA GLY A 239 -20.22 -0.24 -13.91
C GLY A 239 -21.30 0.79 -14.26
N SER A 240 -21.40 1.87 -13.48
CA SER A 240 -22.30 3.00 -13.75
C SER A 240 -21.98 3.74 -15.07
N ALA A 241 -20.81 3.49 -15.66
CA ALA A 241 -20.41 3.97 -16.98
C ALA A 241 -20.89 3.07 -18.14
N ALA A 242 -21.62 1.98 -17.86
CA ALA A 242 -22.23 1.17 -18.91
C ALA A 242 -23.34 1.99 -19.58
N ASN A 243 -23.11 2.39 -20.82
CA ASN A 243 -24.13 3.06 -21.64
C ASN A 243 -25.30 2.10 -21.86
N TRP A 244 -26.48 2.44 -21.35
CA TRP A 244 -27.72 1.68 -21.54
C TRP A 244 -28.17 1.62 -23.01
N ALA A 245 -27.54 2.38 -23.91
CA ALA A 245 -27.87 2.46 -25.32
C ALA A 245 -27.53 1.19 -26.12
N ASP A 246 -26.55 0.38 -25.68
CA ASP A 246 -26.12 -0.80 -26.43
C ASP A 246 -27.00 -2.04 -26.18
N ALA A 247 -27.88 -2.01 -25.16
CA ALA A 247 -28.77 -3.12 -24.83
C ALA A 247 -29.98 -3.24 -25.78
N ALA A 248 -30.29 -2.19 -26.56
CA ALA A 248 -31.46 -2.18 -27.43
C ALA A 248 -31.21 -2.77 -28.84
N ALA A 249 -29.96 -3.10 -29.20
CA ALA A 249 -29.63 -3.54 -30.56
C ALA A 249 -29.72 -5.07 -30.78
N ALA A 250 -30.05 -5.84 -29.75
CA ALA A 250 -30.00 -7.31 -29.81
C ALA A 250 -31.39 -7.97 -29.71
N GLU A 251 -32.41 -7.47 -30.40
CA GLU A 251 -33.66 -8.23 -30.57
C GLU A 251 -34.50 -7.77 -31.78
N ILE A 252 -33.96 -7.94 -33.00
CA ILE A 252 -34.81 -8.14 -34.19
C ILE A 252 -34.16 -9.23 -35.05
N LYS A 253 -34.51 -10.49 -34.81
CA LYS A 253 -34.45 -11.54 -35.84
C LYS A 253 -35.85 -11.66 -36.42
N GLY A 254 -36.01 -11.13 -37.64
CA GLY A 254 -37.22 -11.29 -38.45
C GLY A 254 -37.46 -12.75 -38.85
N GLU A 255 -38.73 -13.01 -39.15
CA GLU A 255 -39.33 -14.26 -39.67
C GLU A 255 -38.57 -14.90 -40.83
#